data_AF-A0A8X8GYY9-F1
#
_entry.id   AF-A0A8X8GYY9-F1
#
_cell.length_a   1.000
_cell.length_b   1.000
_cell.length_c   1.000
_cell.angle_alpha   90.00
_cell.angle_beta   90.00
_cell.angle_gamma   90.00
#
_symmetry.space_group_name_H-M   'P 1'
#
loop_
_entity.id
_entity.type
_entity.pdbx_description
1 polymer ?
#
loop_
_entity_poly.entity_id
_entity_poly.type
_entity_poly.pdbx_seq_one_letter_code
_entity_poly.pdbx_strand_id
1 'polypeptide(L)'
;MAIDKARLDYYKNYDYPVHAYTFFHNKFTKVHLLDGKTFSGYLIKEYTYEILLIVNRKSKDSDTINAEGRIMIPKHSIKYVENTIKAKSK
;
A
#
# COMPACT_ATOMS: atom_id res chain seq x y z
N MET A 1 -9.88 10.68 14.58
CA MET A 1 -10.79 11.42 13.68
C MET A 1 -12.04 10.58 13.50
N ALA A 2 -13.22 11.11 13.80
CA ALA A 2 -14.47 10.41 13.49
C ALA A 2 -14.66 10.38 11.96
N ILE A 3 -15.16 9.27 11.42
CA ILE A 3 -15.56 9.20 10.02
C ILE A 3 -16.81 10.06 9.87
N ASP A 4 -16.77 11.10 9.04
CA ASP A 4 -17.94 11.93 8.78
C ASP A 4 -18.89 11.25 7.77
N LYS A 5 -20.17 11.65 7.78
CA LYS A 5 -21.20 11.08 6.89
C LYS A 5 -20.91 11.31 5.40
N ALA A 6 -20.40 12.48 5.02
CA ALA A 6 -20.03 12.77 3.63
C ALA A 6 -18.88 11.88 3.15
N ARG A 7 -17.96 11.49 4.05
CA ARG A 7 -16.88 10.56 3.74
C ARG A 7 -17.39 9.12 3.58
N LEU A 8 -18.41 8.72 4.32
CA LEU A 8 -19.11 7.44 4.09
C LEU A 8 -19.83 7.43 2.73
N ASP A 9 -20.51 8.52 2.38
CA ASP A 9 -21.19 8.65 1.08
C ASP A 9 -20.19 8.64 -0.09
N TYR A 10 -19.03 9.25 0.07
CA TYR A 10 -17.93 9.14 -0.89
C TYR A 10 -17.51 7.68 -1.11
N TYR A 11 -17.26 6.93 -0.02
CA TYR A 11 -16.84 5.52 -0.15
C TYR A 11 -17.95 4.65 -0.74
N LYS A 12 -19.23 4.91 -0.43
CA LYS A 12 -20.34 4.18 -1.03
C LYS A 12 -20.38 4.29 -2.56
N ASN A 13 -20.01 5.44 -3.10
CA ASN A 13 -20.02 5.74 -4.54
C ASN A 13 -18.63 5.67 -5.18
N TYR A 14 -17.63 5.19 -4.44
CA TYR A 14 -16.26 5.08 -4.96
C TYR A 14 -16.22 4.03 -6.07
N ASP A 15 -15.47 4.32 -7.13
CA ASP A 15 -15.24 3.37 -8.22
C ASP A 15 -14.24 2.29 -7.76
N TYR A 16 -14.78 1.21 -7.19
CA TYR A 16 -14.00 0.06 -6.77
C TYR A 16 -13.60 -0.78 -7.99
N PRO A 17 -12.38 -1.33 -8.02
CA PRO A 17 -12.01 -2.21 -9.11
C PRO A 17 -12.88 -3.47 -9.12
N VAL A 18 -13.15 -3.97 -10.32
CA VAL A 18 -13.87 -5.24 -10.55
C VAL A 18 -13.24 -6.39 -9.77
N HIS A 19 -11.92 -6.37 -9.62
CA HIS A 19 -11.18 -7.35 -8.84
C HIS A 19 -10.68 -6.74 -7.53
N ALA A 20 -11.22 -7.21 -6.41
CA ALA A 20 -10.87 -6.71 -5.08
C ALA A 20 -9.36 -6.78 -4.76
N TYR A 21 -8.64 -7.77 -5.34
CA TYR A 21 -7.20 -7.90 -5.12
C TYR A 21 -6.37 -6.79 -5.78
N THR A 22 -6.94 -5.98 -6.68
CA THR A 22 -6.27 -4.82 -7.31
C THR A 22 -6.66 -3.49 -6.65
N PHE A 23 -7.32 -3.54 -5.47
CA PHE A 23 -7.82 -2.34 -4.79
C PHE A 23 -6.72 -1.30 -4.48
N PHE A 24 -5.49 -1.76 -4.29
CA PHE A 24 -4.37 -0.92 -3.92
C PHE A 24 -3.45 -0.53 -5.09
N HIS A 25 -3.90 -0.77 -6.33
CA HIS A 25 -3.12 -0.47 -7.51
C HIS A 25 -2.73 1.02 -7.57
N ASN A 26 -1.43 1.27 -7.75
CA ASN A 26 -0.81 2.59 -7.74
C ASN A 26 -1.04 3.42 -6.47
N LYS A 27 -1.30 2.77 -5.32
CA LYS A 27 -1.44 3.44 -4.02
C LYS A 27 -0.20 3.23 -3.15
N PHE A 28 0.16 4.24 -2.37
CA PHE A 28 1.18 4.11 -1.33
C PHE A 28 0.60 3.31 -0.17
N THR A 29 1.10 2.11 0.07
CA THR A 29 0.56 1.18 1.06
C THR A 29 1.62 0.74 2.06
N LYS A 30 1.13 0.23 3.18
CA LYS A 30 1.92 -0.50 4.15
C LYS A 30 1.47 -1.96 4.14
N VAL A 31 2.39 -2.85 3.81
CA VAL A 31 2.18 -4.30 3.69
C VAL A 31 2.73 -4.96 4.94
N HIS A 32 1.88 -5.67 5.67
CA HIS A 32 2.23 -6.40 6.89
C HIS A 32 2.30 -7.89 6.58
N LEU A 33 3.45 -8.52 6.85
CA LEU A 33 3.66 -9.94 6.61
C LEU A 33 3.32 -10.79 7.84
N LEU A 34 3.08 -12.08 7.61
CA LEU A 34 2.79 -13.05 8.67
C LEU A 34 3.93 -13.20 9.68
N ASP A 35 5.19 -12.97 9.25
CA ASP A 35 6.39 -13.04 10.10
C ASP A 35 6.63 -11.74 10.92
N GLY A 36 5.72 -10.77 10.84
CA GLY A 36 5.82 -9.48 11.53
C GLY A 36 6.63 -8.42 10.78
N LYS A 37 7.29 -8.75 9.65
CA LYS A 37 7.94 -7.74 8.83
C LYS A 37 6.92 -6.83 8.16
N THR A 38 7.35 -5.61 7.88
CA THR A 38 6.52 -4.59 7.25
C THR A 38 7.28 -3.87 6.16
N PHE A 39 6.60 -3.62 5.04
CA PHE A 39 7.10 -2.78 3.95
C PHE A 39 6.17 -1.60 3.71
N SER A 40 6.72 -0.44 3.35
CA SER A 40 5.94 0.75 2.97
C SER A 40 6.43 1.24 1.62
N GLY A 41 5.52 1.41 0.67
CA GLY A 41 5.87 1.70 -0.71
C GLY A 41 4.65 1.80 -1.63
N TYR A 42 4.88 2.07 -2.91
CA TYR A 42 3.83 2.08 -3.92
C TYR A 42 3.58 0.67 -4.44
N LEU A 43 2.33 0.21 -4.37
CA LEU A 43 1.94 -1.07 -4.94
C LEU A 43 1.63 -0.85 -6.43
N ILE A 44 2.56 -1.20 -7.31
CA ILE A 44 2.48 -0.87 -8.75
C ILE A 44 1.93 -2.00 -9.61
N LYS A 45 1.87 -3.22 -9.08
CA LYS A 45 1.30 -4.36 -9.80
C LYS A 45 0.83 -5.46 -8.86
N GLU A 46 -0.36 -5.98 -9.14
CA GLU A 46 -0.94 -7.15 -8.49
C GLU A 46 -1.08 -8.26 -9.51
N TYR A 47 -0.36 -9.36 -9.30
CA TYR A 47 -0.54 -10.61 -10.02
C TYR A 47 -1.54 -11.49 -9.27
N THR A 48 -1.86 -12.67 -9.80
CA THR A 48 -2.76 -13.62 -9.13
C THR A 48 -2.22 -13.97 -7.73
N TYR A 49 -0.92 -14.26 -7.60
CA TYR A 49 -0.32 -14.77 -6.36
C TYR A 49 0.69 -13.83 -5.71
N GLU A 50 1.09 -12.76 -6.39
CA GLU A 50 2.14 -11.84 -5.94
C GLU A 50 1.69 -10.39 -6.02
N ILE A 51 2.37 -9.52 -5.27
CA ILE A 51 2.34 -8.08 -5.45
C ILE A 51 3.75 -7.55 -5.70
N LEU A 52 3.84 -6.47 -6.47
CA LEU A 52 5.08 -5.73 -6.72
C LEU A 52 5.01 -4.37 -6.03
N LEU A 53 5.93 -4.16 -5.10
CA LEU A 53 6.04 -2.95 -4.31
C LEU A 53 7.32 -2.19 -4.67
N ILE A 54 7.19 -0.90 -4.97
CA ILE A 54 8.31 0.03 -5.06
C ILE A 54 8.52 0.68 -3.69
N VAL A 55 9.70 0.48 -3.12
CA VAL A 55 10.11 1.06 -1.84
C VAL A 55 11.30 2.00 -2.03
N ASN A 56 11.35 3.02 -1.20
CA ASN A 56 12.53 3.86 -1.07
C ASN A 56 13.58 3.13 -0.22
N ARG A 57 14.81 2.98 -0.72
CA ARG A 57 15.93 2.41 0.04
C ARG A 57 17.01 3.45 0.31
N LYS A 58 17.59 3.35 1.50
CA LYS A 58 18.86 4.00 1.84
C LYS A 58 20.00 3.18 1.23
N SER A 59 20.98 3.83 0.62
CA SER A 59 22.24 3.16 0.28
C SER A 59 22.95 2.71 1.56
N LYS A 60 23.80 1.68 1.45
CA LYS A 60 24.82 1.47 2.48
C LYS A 60 25.60 2.79 2.63
N ASP A 61 25.77 3.20 3.88
CA ASP A 61 26.57 4.37 4.30
C ASP A 61 25.95 5.77 4.08
N SER A 62 24.65 5.90 3.78
CA SER A 62 23.98 7.20 3.86
C SER A 62 22.57 7.15 4.45
N ASP A 63 22.22 8.17 5.23
CA ASP A 63 20.85 8.39 5.71
C ASP A 63 19.91 8.94 4.64
N THR A 64 20.45 9.31 3.49
CA THR A 64 19.70 9.77 2.32
C THR A 64 19.13 8.58 1.55
N ILE A 65 17.81 8.63 1.30
CA ILE A 65 17.16 7.74 0.33
C ILE A 65 17.68 8.12 -1.05
N ASN A 66 18.40 7.21 -1.69
CA ASN A 66 19.02 7.44 -3.01
C ASN A 66 18.85 6.26 -3.98
N ALA A 67 18.08 5.24 -3.60
CA ALA A 67 17.80 4.10 -4.47
C ALA A 67 16.32 3.69 -4.44
N GLU A 68 15.81 3.34 -5.62
CA GLU A 68 14.53 2.65 -5.79
C GLU A 68 14.75 1.15 -5.56
N GLY A 69 14.03 0.57 -4.60
CA GLY A 69 13.97 -0.87 -4.39
C GLY A 69 12.68 -1.45 -4.94
N ARG A 70 12.76 -2.56 -5.67
CA ARG A 70 11.58 -3.33 -6.10
C ARG A 70 11.51 -4.62 -5.30
N ILE A 71 10.34 -4.89 -4.72
CA ILE A 71 10.12 -6.07 -3.88
C ILE A 71 8.90 -6.80 -4.41
N MET A 72 9.08 -8.08 -4.75
CA MET A 72 7.99 -8.99 -5.05
C MET A 72 7.61 -9.74 -3.76
N ILE A 73 6.34 -9.70 -3.40
CA ILE A 73 5.83 -10.31 -2.15
C ILE A 73 4.75 -11.33 -2.51
N PRO A 74 4.90 -12.62 -2.14
CA PRO A 74 3.85 -13.61 -2.30
C PRO A 74 2.65 -13.30 -1.39
N LYS A 75 1.43 -13.33 -1.93
CA LYS A 75 0.21 -12.99 -1.18
C LYS A 75 -0.04 -13.91 0.01
N HIS A 76 0.34 -15.18 -0.06
CA HIS A 76 0.20 -16.11 1.06
C HIS A 76 1.09 -15.76 2.27
N SER A 77 2.08 -14.89 2.09
CA SER A 77 2.92 -14.36 3.18
C SER A 77 2.38 -13.06 3.80
N ILE A 78 1.34 -12.48 3.21
CA ILE A 78 0.76 -11.20 3.63
C ILE A 78 -0.31 -11.46 4.68
N LYS A 79 -0.20 -10.75 5.82
CA LYS A 79 -1.23 -10.74 6.86
C LYS A 79 -2.36 -9.77 6.50
N TYR A 80 -2.01 -8.53 6.12
CA TYR A 80 -2.94 -7.53 5.59
C TYR A 80 -2.18 -6.38 4.92
N VAL A 81 -2.92 -5.56 4.16
CA VAL A 81 -2.42 -4.35 3.50
C VAL A 81 -3.28 -3.16 3.92
N GLU A 82 -2.64 -2.04 4.25
CA GLU A 82 -3.34 -0.80 4.61
C GLU A 82 -2.86 0.39 3.76
N ASN A 83 -3.78 1.32 3.49
CA ASN A 83 -3.49 2.60 2.85
C ASN A 83 -3.97 3.71 3.78
N THR A 84 -3.04 4.51 4.31
CA THR A 84 -3.38 5.61 5.22
C THR A 84 -3.72 6.87 4.42
N ILE A 85 -5.01 7.22 4.39
CA ILE A 85 -5.50 8.45 3.76
C ILE A 85 -5.41 9.58 4.79
N LYS A 86 -4.37 10.42 4.70
CA LYS A 86 -4.29 11.65 5.52
C LYS A 86 -5.52 12.51 5.22
N ALA A 87 -6.28 12.88 6.25
CA ALA A 87 -7.28 13.93 6.11
C ALA A 87 -6.54 15.24 5.75
N LYS A 88 -7.02 15.98 4.75
CA LYS A 88 -6.49 17.34 4.51
C LYS A 88 -6.63 18.13 5.82
N SER A 89 -5.52 18.63 6.35
CA SER A 89 -5.60 19.74 7.32
C SER A 89 -6.26 20.88 6.57
N LYS A 90 -7.37 21.39 7.09
CA LYS A 90 -7.83 22.73 6.71
C LYS A 90 -6.82 23.76 7.17
#